data_AF-I1C2E5-F1
#
_entry.id   AF-I1C2E5-F1
#
_cell.length_a   1.000
_cell.length_b   1.000
_cell.length_c   1.000
_cell.angle_alpha   90.00
_cell.angle_beta   90.00
_cell.angle_gamma   90.00
#
_symmetry.space_group_name_H-M   'P 1'
#
loop_
_entity.id
_entity.type
_entity.pdbx_description
1 polymer ?
#
loop_
_entity_poly.entity_id
_entity_poly.type
_entity_poly.pdbx_seq_one_letter_code
_entity_poly.pdbx_strand_id
1 'polypeptide(L)'
;MKFSKYLENQSVPEWRKAYICYKGLKKDLKAVERFRKSKERKAASYLEHYFQNLNQPSHVPFIHHFDQSTSRPGSIQSDKMSLSILDKVLYYASSSERQFFESLDFELDKVAEFYDAEMGRQLLDTGQDQYQWFKSQNGEQRISYNVARSRLKKAITEYYRSLGFLKSYQELNETGFRKILKKFDKVAGWKASPLYMKVVGSHYWVNSKDLNRMMHETETLYINEFAVGHRRRGMRKLRAPEPNKNYNSTTLRVGILLAMDPQTVIQLPNLYINTQIYASFLLPILFCLGFSINLIVWHRFRINYKLIFELNSRDNLDYHQFAELPSILLLISCCIMYIDFSQLTAPAIPSELYPLILFIILAAIMLCPFNIFYLSARRWLGITLVTCTPIPQILKIS
;
A
#
# COMPACT_ATOMS: atom_id res chain seq x y z
N MET A 1 -3.45 12.67 -10.55
CA MET A 1 -3.74 11.23 -10.32
C MET A 1 -5.24 10.99 -10.20
N LYS A 2 -5.80 9.88 -10.72
CA LYS A 2 -7.23 9.54 -10.56
C LYS A 2 -7.52 9.23 -9.08
N PHE A 3 -8.41 9.98 -8.41
CA PHE A 3 -8.67 9.85 -6.97
C PHE A 3 -9.05 8.42 -6.54
N SER A 4 -9.80 7.68 -7.34
CA SER A 4 -10.15 6.28 -7.03
C SER A 4 -8.92 5.39 -6.83
N LYS A 5 -7.85 5.59 -7.61
CA LYS A 5 -6.60 4.84 -7.46
C LYS A 5 -5.78 5.33 -6.26
N TYR A 6 -5.87 6.62 -5.96
CA TYR A 6 -5.24 7.19 -4.77
C TYR A 6 -5.88 6.66 -3.49
N LEU A 7 -7.21 6.63 -3.41
CA LEU A 7 -7.96 6.06 -2.29
C LEU A 7 -7.57 4.60 -2.04
N GLU A 8 -7.53 3.78 -3.09
CA GLU A 8 -7.13 2.36 -2.99
C GLU A 8 -5.67 2.15 -2.58
N ASN A 9 -4.78 3.07 -2.93
CA ASN A 9 -3.36 2.96 -2.59
C ASN A 9 -3.04 3.42 -1.17
N GLN A 10 -3.82 4.36 -0.64
CA GLN A 10 -3.62 4.95 0.69
C GLN A 10 -4.54 4.36 1.75
N SER A 11 -5.55 3.57 1.36
CA SER A 11 -6.41 2.86 2.28
C SER A 11 -5.66 1.80 3.08
N VAL A 12 -5.94 1.72 4.37
CA VAL A 12 -5.49 0.62 5.24
C VAL A 12 -6.09 -0.70 4.70
N PRO A 13 -5.26 -1.72 4.39
CA PRO A 13 -5.73 -2.97 3.79
C PRO A 13 -6.85 -3.66 4.56
N GLU A 14 -6.75 -3.65 5.89
CA GLU A 14 -7.69 -4.26 6.84
C GLU A 14 -9.05 -3.54 6.82
N TRP A 15 -9.06 -2.24 6.56
CA TRP A 15 -10.27 -1.40 6.61
C TRP A 15 -10.87 -1.11 5.24
N ARG A 16 -10.39 -1.79 4.19
CA ARG A 16 -10.73 -1.49 2.80
C ARG A 16 -12.24 -1.45 2.52
N LYS A 17 -13.01 -2.30 3.19
CA LYS A 17 -14.49 -2.37 3.06
C LYS A 17 -15.21 -1.20 3.76
N ALA A 18 -14.58 -0.64 4.78
CA ALA A 18 -15.14 0.47 5.55
C ALA A 18 -14.94 1.84 4.87
N TYR A 19 -14.01 1.97 3.92
CA TYR A 19 -13.87 3.21 3.14
C TYR A 19 -15.07 3.42 2.21
N ILE A 20 -15.30 4.69 1.85
CA ILE A 20 -16.29 5.10 0.86
C ILE A 20 -16.13 4.33 -0.45
N CYS A 21 -17.22 3.72 -0.93
CA CYS A 21 -17.31 2.99 -2.19
C CYS A 21 -17.38 3.97 -3.37
N TYR A 22 -16.29 4.68 -3.60
CA TYR A 22 -16.21 5.73 -4.62
C TYR A 22 -16.46 5.19 -6.04
N LYS A 23 -16.21 3.90 -6.29
CA LYS A 23 -16.54 3.25 -7.57
C LYS A 23 -18.04 3.03 -7.74
N GLY A 24 -18.74 2.61 -6.68
CA GLY A 24 -20.20 2.43 -6.66
C GLY A 24 -20.91 3.74 -6.93
N LEU A 25 -20.60 4.78 -6.16
CA LEU A 25 -21.20 6.12 -6.35
C LEU A 25 -20.94 6.71 -7.75
N LYS A 26 -19.80 6.38 -8.38
CA LYS A 26 -19.54 6.77 -9.77
C LYS A 26 -20.41 6.03 -10.78
N LYS A 27 -20.86 4.80 -10.48
CA LYS A 27 -21.80 4.06 -11.32
C LYS A 27 -23.17 4.75 -11.29
N ASP A 28 -23.61 5.14 -10.10
CA ASP A 28 -24.89 5.83 -9.89
C ASP A 28 -24.88 7.20 -10.60
N LEU A 29 -23.77 7.94 -10.52
CA LEU A 29 -23.60 9.19 -11.28
C LEU A 29 -23.70 9.01 -12.80
N LYS A 30 -23.26 7.87 -13.35
CA LYS A 30 -23.45 7.61 -14.79
C LYS A 30 -24.92 7.39 -15.14
N ALA A 31 -25.71 6.84 -14.23
CA ALA A 31 -27.16 6.71 -14.43
C ALA A 31 -27.83 8.09 -14.47
N VAL A 32 -27.47 8.98 -13.53
CA VAL A 32 -27.90 10.40 -13.53
C VAL A 32 -27.53 11.09 -14.84
N GLU A 33 -26.28 10.94 -15.29
CA GLU A 33 -25.81 11.53 -16.54
C GLU A 33 -26.61 11.04 -17.77
N ARG A 34 -26.90 9.73 -17.83
CA ARG A 34 -27.71 9.15 -18.92
C ARG A 34 -29.14 9.67 -18.90
N PHE A 35 -29.75 9.76 -17.73
CA PHE A 35 -31.11 10.28 -17.58
C PHE A 35 -31.21 11.73 -18.09
N ARG A 36 -30.25 12.58 -17.70
CA ARG A 36 -30.23 13.98 -18.16
C ARG A 36 -30.02 14.10 -19.67
N LYS A 37 -29.05 13.39 -20.23
CA LYS A 37 -28.83 13.37 -21.69
C LYS A 37 -30.06 12.88 -22.45
N SER A 38 -30.79 11.90 -21.90
CA SER A 38 -32.05 11.44 -22.50
C SER A 38 -33.12 12.55 -22.51
N LYS A 39 -33.27 13.28 -21.39
CA LYS A 39 -34.22 14.40 -21.29
C LYS A 39 -33.87 15.54 -22.25
N GLU A 40 -32.59 15.89 -22.36
CA GLU A 40 -32.09 16.91 -23.31
C GLU A 40 -32.34 16.50 -24.76
N ARG A 41 -32.07 15.23 -25.12
CA ARG A 41 -32.36 14.71 -26.47
C ARG A 41 -33.84 14.73 -26.80
N LYS A 42 -34.70 14.36 -25.86
CA LYS A 42 -36.16 14.45 -26.04
C LYS A 42 -36.58 15.89 -26.30
N ALA A 43 -36.10 16.84 -25.49
CA ALA A 43 -36.39 18.27 -25.68
C ALA A 43 -35.93 18.78 -27.06
N ALA A 44 -34.71 18.41 -27.50
CA ALA A 44 -34.20 18.77 -28.82
C ALA A 44 -35.07 18.19 -29.95
N SER A 45 -35.50 16.93 -29.82
CA SER A 45 -36.39 16.29 -30.80
C SER A 45 -37.75 16.99 -30.90
N TYR A 46 -38.31 17.46 -29.78
CA TYR A 46 -39.56 18.23 -29.78
C TYR A 46 -39.40 19.57 -30.50
N LEU A 47 -38.28 20.27 -30.27
CA LEU A 47 -37.99 21.53 -30.94
C LEU A 47 -37.80 21.32 -32.44
N GLU A 48 -37.06 20.30 -32.87
CA GLU A 48 -36.87 19.97 -34.28
C GLU A 48 -38.21 19.68 -34.99
N HIS A 49 -39.07 18.88 -34.37
CA HIS A 49 -40.42 18.61 -34.88
C HIS A 49 -41.26 19.90 -34.96
N TYR A 50 -41.16 20.79 -33.98
CA TYR A 50 -41.82 22.08 -34.00
C TYR A 50 -41.31 22.95 -35.16
N PHE A 51 -39.99 23.08 -35.33
CA PHE A 51 -39.38 23.87 -36.41
C PHE A 51 -39.76 23.38 -37.80
N GLN A 52 -39.80 22.07 -38.02
CA GLN A 52 -40.19 21.48 -39.30
C GLN A 52 -41.65 21.77 -39.67
N ASN A 53 -42.52 21.94 -38.66
CA ASN A 53 -43.95 22.20 -38.87
C ASN A 53 -44.31 23.70 -38.92
N LEU A 54 -43.35 24.62 -38.78
CA LEU A 54 -43.59 26.07 -38.87
C LEU A 54 -44.03 26.54 -40.26
N ASN A 55 -43.78 25.76 -41.32
CA ASN A 55 -44.09 26.11 -42.72
C ASN A 55 -45.43 25.54 -43.22
N GLN A 56 -46.20 24.84 -42.38
CA GLN A 56 -47.54 24.35 -42.75
C GLN A 56 -48.61 25.36 -42.27
N PRO A 57 -49.49 25.87 -43.16
CA PRO A 57 -50.56 26.73 -42.74
C PRO A 57 -51.61 25.92 -41.96
N SER A 58 -51.99 26.46 -40.81
CA SER A 58 -53.03 25.98 -39.88
C SER A 58 -52.77 24.64 -39.17
N HIS A 59 -52.10 24.70 -38.02
CA HIS A 59 -52.70 24.29 -36.74
C HIS A 59 -51.86 24.85 -35.59
N VAL A 60 -52.48 25.68 -34.74
CA VAL A 60 -51.86 26.23 -33.53
C VAL A 60 -51.48 25.05 -32.61
N PRO A 61 -50.22 24.94 -32.15
CA PRO A 61 -49.84 23.82 -31.31
C PRO A 61 -50.43 24.01 -29.91
N PHE A 62 -51.26 23.06 -29.53
CA PHE A 62 -51.75 22.86 -28.18
C PHE A 62 -50.54 22.80 -27.24
N ILE A 63 -50.45 23.73 -26.28
CA ILE A 63 -49.51 23.64 -25.17
C ILE A 63 -49.87 22.36 -24.43
N HIS A 64 -49.15 21.28 -24.69
CA HIS A 64 -49.24 20.09 -23.86
C HIS A 64 -48.72 20.49 -22.48
N HIS A 65 -49.66 20.58 -21.54
CA HIS A 65 -49.39 20.49 -20.11
C HIS A 65 -48.28 19.47 -19.90
N PHE A 66 -47.18 19.91 -19.29
CA PHE A 66 -46.11 19.05 -18.85
C PHE A 66 -46.73 18.00 -17.92
N ASP A 67 -46.91 16.78 -18.44
CA ASP A 67 -47.62 15.71 -17.77
C ASP A 67 -46.91 15.40 -16.45
N GLN A 68 -47.57 15.77 -15.35
CA GLN A 68 -47.13 15.51 -13.99
C GLN A 68 -47.73 14.18 -13.52
N SER A 69 -47.70 13.16 -14.38
CA SER A 69 -48.17 11.81 -14.05
C SER A 69 -47.05 11.00 -13.37
N THR A 70 -46.70 11.41 -12.16
CA THR A 70 -46.23 10.48 -11.13
C THR A 70 -47.31 10.44 -10.06
N SER A 71 -48.09 9.37 -10.07
CA SER A 71 -49.14 9.09 -9.09
C SER A 71 -48.57 9.26 -7.67
N ARG A 72 -49.08 10.27 -6.95
CA ARG A 72 -48.67 10.62 -5.59
C ARG A 72 -49.55 9.87 -4.58
N PRO A 73 -49.00 9.21 -3.55
CA PRO A 73 -49.79 8.81 -2.40
C PRO A 73 -50.10 10.04 -1.53
N GLY A 74 -51.31 10.04 -0.96
CA GLY A 74 -51.87 11.11 -0.15
C GLY A 74 -51.15 11.37 1.17
N SER A 75 -51.48 12.54 1.71
CA SER A 75 -51.11 13.15 2.99
C SER A 75 -50.62 12.19 4.08
N ILE A 76 -49.39 12.41 4.54
CA ILE A 76 -48.97 12.03 5.90
C ILE A 76 -48.83 13.31 6.71
N GLN A 77 -49.62 13.33 7.77
CA GLN A 77 -49.76 14.37 8.77
C GLN A 77 -48.49 14.47 9.62
N SER A 78 -48.25 15.69 10.10
CA SER A 78 -47.24 16.12 11.07
C SER A 78 -46.72 15.04 12.03
N ASP A 79 -45.39 14.86 12.08
CA ASP A 79 -44.59 15.07 13.29
C ASP A 79 -43.13 14.61 13.10
N LYS A 80 -42.25 15.60 12.85
CA LYS A 80 -40.82 15.68 13.24
C LYS A 80 -40.20 16.89 12.54
N MET A 81 -40.03 17.96 13.30
CA MET A 81 -39.52 19.27 12.86
C MET A 81 -38.01 19.25 12.58
N SER A 82 -37.58 18.41 11.63
CA SER A 82 -36.27 18.45 10.98
C SER A 82 -36.23 17.56 9.74
N LEU A 83 -37.26 17.65 8.88
CA LEU A 83 -37.14 17.18 7.49
C LEU A 83 -36.11 18.07 6.79
N SER A 84 -34.96 17.48 6.46
CA SER A 84 -33.80 18.17 5.91
C SER A 84 -34.20 18.93 4.65
N ILE A 85 -33.64 20.12 4.42
CA ILE A 85 -33.78 20.85 3.15
C ILE A 85 -33.46 19.91 1.97
N LEU A 86 -32.58 18.94 2.19
CA LEU A 86 -32.25 17.91 1.22
C LEU A 86 -33.47 17.02 0.87
N ASP A 87 -34.29 16.59 1.82
CA ASP A 87 -35.47 15.75 1.55
C ASP A 87 -36.51 16.49 0.69
N LYS A 88 -36.69 17.79 0.95
CA LYS A 88 -37.55 18.66 0.13
C LYS A 88 -36.99 18.87 -1.28
N VAL A 89 -35.67 18.94 -1.44
CA VAL A 89 -35.02 19.05 -2.76
C VAL A 89 -35.08 17.71 -3.50
N LEU A 90 -34.87 16.59 -2.79
CA LEU A 90 -34.96 15.23 -3.33
C LEU A 90 -36.38 14.85 -3.72
N TYR A 91 -37.40 15.47 -3.11
CA TYR A 91 -38.79 15.35 -3.56
C TYR A 91 -38.95 15.74 -5.04
N TYR A 92 -38.22 16.73 -5.54
CA TYR A 92 -38.24 17.13 -6.95
C TYR A 92 -37.17 16.46 -7.81
N ALA A 93 -36.29 15.65 -7.20
CA ALA A 93 -35.22 14.96 -7.90
C ALA A 93 -35.73 13.74 -8.68
N SER A 94 -35.03 13.40 -9.75
CA SER A 94 -35.29 12.19 -10.54
C SER A 94 -34.98 10.92 -9.75
N SER A 95 -35.56 9.79 -10.15
CA SER A 95 -35.31 8.50 -9.48
C SER A 95 -33.82 8.12 -9.45
N SER A 96 -33.06 8.46 -10.50
CA SER A 96 -31.61 8.22 -10.54
C SER A 96 -30.82 9.12 -9.59
N GLU A 97 -31.29 10.36 -9.37
CA GLU A 97 -30.67 11.27 -8.40
C GLU A 97 -30.98 10.83 -6.98
N ARG A 98 -32.23 10.43 -6.68
CA ARG A 98 -32.60 9.88 -5.36
C ARG A 98 -31.77 8.65 -5.00
N GLN A 99 -31.65 7.70 -5.93
CA GLN A 99 -30.82 6.51 -5.73
C GLN A 99 -29.35 6.86 -5.43
N PHE A 100 -28.80 7.88 -6.09
CA PHE A 100 -27.43 8.34 -5.78
C PHE A 100 -27.30 8.85 -4.34
N PHE A 101 -28.28 9.61 -3.84
CA PHE A 101 -28.25 10.12 -2.46
C PHE A 101 -28.53 9.03 -1.43
N GLU A 102 -29.42 8.07 -1.71
CA GLU A 102 -29.62 6.88 -0.86
C GLU A 102 -28.32 6.07 -0.73
N SER A 103 -27.62 5.82 -1.85
CA SER A 103 -26.29 5.20 -1.82
C SER A 103 -25.27 6.05 -1.06
N LEU A 104 -25.39 7.38 -1.10
CA LEU A 104 -24.46 8.28 -0.42
C LEU A 104 -24.67 8.29 1.09
N ASP A 105 -25.93 8.29 1.54
CA ASP A 105 -26.33 8.20 2.95
C ASP A 105 -25.89 6.86 3.54
N PHE A 106 -26.14 5.75 2.84
CA PHE A 106 -25.64 4.43 3.24
C PHE A 106 -24.12 4.41 3.42
N GLU A 107 -23.39 5.04 2.51
CA GLU A 107 -21.93 5.13 2.60
C GLU A 107 -21.47 6.05 3.73
N LEU A 108 -22.23 7.10 4.05
CA LEU A 108 -21.95 8.01 5.16
C LEU A 108 -22.15 7.31 6.51
N ASP A 109 -23.28 6.62 6.68
CA ASP A 109 -23.59 5.85 7.89
C ASP A 109 -22.56 4.76 8.13
N LYS A 110 -22.21 4.00 7.09
CA LYS A 110 -21.15 2.97 7.17
C LYS A 110 -19.81 3.54 7.62
N VAL A 111 -19.42 4.71 7.09
CA VAL A 111 -18.16 5.37 7.47
C VAL A 111 -18.21 5.87 8.91
N ALA A 112 -19.35 6.43 9.33
CA ALA A 112 -19.55 6.92 10.69
C ALA A 112 -19.53 5.77 11.71
N GLU A 113 -20.30 4.71 11.47
CA GLU A 113 -20.38 3.53 12.33
C GLU A 113 -19.00 2.88 12.52
N PHE A 114 -18.25 2.70 11.43
CA PHE A 114 -16.90 2.15 11.51
C PHE A 114 -15.96 3.05 12.31
N TYR A 115 -16.01 4.37 12.10
CA TYR A 115 -15.18 5.31 12.84
C TYR A 115 -15.49 5.26 14.34
N ASP A 116 -16.77 5.29 14.71
CA ASP A 116 -17.19 5.28 16.12
C ASP A 116 -16.81 3.96 16.81
N ALA A 117 -16.95 2.83 16.11
CA ALA A 117 -16.49 1.54 16.61
C ALA A 117 -14.96 1.50 16.80
N GLU A 118 -14.19 2.05 15.86
CA GLU A 118 -12.73 2.06 15.94
C GLU A 118 -12.21 3.03 17.00
N MET A 119 -12.84 4.21 17.13
CA MET A 119 -12.59 5.13 18.24
C MET A 119 -12.92 4.50 19.59
N GLY A 120 -14.05 3.80 19.70
CA GLY A 120 -14.45 3.08 20.91
C GLY A 120 -13.45 1.98 21.27
N ARG A 121 -12.98 1.20 20.29
CA ARG A 121 -11.90 0.22 20.50
C ARG A 121 -10.63 0.88 21.03
N GLN A 122 -10.22 2.01 20.47
CA GLN A 122 -9.02 2.71 20.93
C GLN A 122 -9.12 3.23 22.36
N LEU A 123 -10.32 3.54 22.85
CA LEU A 123 -10.59 3.95 24.24
C LEU A 123 -10.66 2.77 25.22
N LEU A 124 -11.10 1.59 24.76
CA LEU A 124 -11.30 0.40 25.60
C LEU A 124 -10.06 -0.52 25.65
N ASP A 125 -9.29 -0.60 24.56
CA ASP A 125 -8.18 -1.55 24.37
C ASP A 125 -6.84 -1.05 24.97
N THR A 126 -6.76 0.21 25.43
CA THR A 126 -5.50 0.78 25.94
C THR A 126 -5.11 0.31 27.34
N GLY A 127 -5.95 -0.43 28.06
CA GLY A 127 -5.67 -0.83 29.44
C GLY A 127 -6.17 -2.20 29.85
N GLN A 128 -7.33 -2.63 29.37
CA GLN A 128 -8.01 -3.80 29.95
C GLN A 128 -7.31 -5.12 29.63
N ASP A 129 -6.97 -5.38 28.36
CA ASP A 129 -6.36 -6.64 27.94
C ASP A 129 -4.91 -6.77 28.44
N GLN A 130 -4.17 -5.66 28.45
CA GLN A 130 -2.83 -5.63 29.03
C GLN A 130 -2.84 -5.78 30.55
N TYR A 131 -3.84 -5.23 31.24
CA TYR A 131 -4.03 -5.41 32.68
C TYR A 131 -4.42 -6.85 33.04
N GLN A 132 -5.32 -7.48 32.28
CA GLN A 132 -5.71 -8.88 32.51
C GLN A 132 -4.56 -9.84 32.23
N TRP A 133 -3.80 -9.61 31.14
CA TRP A 133 -2.55 -10.34 30.88
C TRP A 133 -1.52 -10.12 32.00
N PHE A 134 -1.39 -8.90 32.53
CA PHE A 134 -0.49 -8.61 33.64
C PHE A 134 -0.92 -9.33 34.93
N LYS A 135 -2.23 -9.35 35.21
CA LYS A 135 -2.81 -10.04 36.36
C LYS A 135 -2.60 -11.56 36.27
N SER A 136 -2.68 -12.16 35.09
CA SER A 136 -2.46 -13.61 34.91
C SER A 136 -1.00 -14.03 35.03
N GLN A 137 -0.04 -13.10 34.88
CA GLN A 137 1.40 -13.33 35.03
C GLN A 137 1.93 -13.07 36.45
N ASN A 138 1.13 -12.40 37.30
CA ASN A 138 1.48 -12.13 38.72
C ASN A 138 1.42 -13.37 39.62
N GLY A 139 1.34 -14.58 39.04
CA GLY A 139 1.46 -15.83 39.77
C GLY A 139 2.86 -16.07 40.35
N GLU A 140 3.97 -15.75 39.66
CA GLU A 140 5.30 -16.14 40.19
C GLU A 140 6.56 -15.45 39.60
N GLN A 141 6.50 -14.54 38.61
CA GLN A 141 7.70 -13.85 38.12
C GLN A 141 7.57 -12.32 38.07
N ARG A 142 8.39 -11.62 38.87
CA ARG A 142 8.55 -10.15 38.80
C ARG A 142 9.19 -9.77 37.45
N ILE A 143 8.39 -9.21 36.55
CA ILE A 143 8.88 -8.69 35.27
C ILE A 143 9.94 -7.60 35.54
N SER A 144 11.13 -7.74 34.96
CA SER A 144 12.19 -6.73 35.04
C SER A 144 11.69 -5.38 34.50
N TYR A 145 11.99 -4.27 35.21
CA TYR A 145 11.62 -2.91 34.81
C TYR A 145 11.97 -2.61 33.35
N ASN A 146 13.13 -3.07 32.88
CA ASN A 146 13.58 -2.87 31.50
C ASN A 146 12.67 -3.55 30.47
N VAL A 147 12.14 -4.73 30.80
CA VAL A 147 11.20 -5.49 29.96
C VAL A 147 9.85 -4.79 29.95
N ALA A 148 9.34 -4.38 31.11
CA ALA A 148 8.11 -3.61 31.22
C ALA A 148 8.18 -2.29 30.43
N ARG A 149 9.29 -1.55 30.58
CA ARG A 149 9.55 -0.29 29.86
C ARG A 149 9.63 -0.48 28.35
N SER A 150 10.28 -1.55 27.89
CA SER A 150 10.37 -1.88 26.45
C SER A 150 8.99 -2.23 25.86
N ARG A 151 8.18 -3.00 26.59
CA ARG A 151 6.81 -3.37 26.19
C ARG A 151 5.90 -2.15 26.14
N LEU A 152 5.92 -1.30 27.16
CA LEU A 152 5.15 -0.04 27.19
C LEU A 152 5.51 0.87 26.01
N LYS A 153 6.82 1.01 25.73
CA LYS A 153 7.28 1.77 24.57
C LYS A 153 6.74 1.24 23.25
N LYS A 154 6.70 -0.08 23.09
CA LYS A 154 6.15 -0.74 21.89
C LYS A 154 4.63 -0.48 21.80
N ALA A 155 3.90 -0.68 22.89
CA ALA A 155 2.46 -0.45 22.97
C ALA A 155 2.08 0.98 22.60
N ILE A 156 2.75 2.00 23.17
CA ILE A 156 2.50 3.42 22.85
C ILE A 156 2.80 3.72 21.37
N THR A 157 3.83 3.09 20.79
CA THR A 157 4.16 3.28 19.36
C THR A 157 3.11 2.66 18.46
N GLU A 158 2.59 1.48 18.81
CA GLU A 158 1.50 0.80 18.09
C GLU A 158 0.18 1.57 18.22
N TYR A 159 -0.13 2.09 19.41
CA TYR A 159 -1.28 2.96 19.64
C TYR A 159 -1.20 4.28 18.85
N TYR A 160 -0.04 4.93 18.82
CA TYR A 160 0.14 6.14 18.00
C TYR A 160 -0.03 5.84 16.49
N ARG A 161 0.41 4.66 16.03
CA ARG A 161 0.22 4.23 14.65
C ARG A 161 -1.27 3.98 14.33
N SER A 162 -2.03 3.37 15.25
CA SER A 162 -3.47 3.15 15.04
C SER A 162 -4.26 4.46 14.99
N LEU A 163 -3.92 5.44 15.85
CA LEU A 163 -4.45 6.80 15.76
C LEU A 163 -4.14 7.44 14.40
N GLY A 164 -2.91 7.26 13.89
CA GLY A 164 -2.50 7.75 12.58
C GLY A 164 -3.30 7.12 11.42
N PHE A 165 -3.63 5.83 11.52
CA PHE A 165 -4.50 5.18 10.55
C PHE A 165 -5.92 5.76 10.58
N LEU A 166 -6.48 5.96 11.76
CA LEU A 166 -7.82 6.53 11.93
C LEU A 166 -7.88 7.97 11.42
N LYS A 167 -6.79 8.73 11.59
CA LYS A 167 -6.66 10.07 11.01
C LYS A 167 -6.66 10.06 9.49
N SER A 168 -5.87 9.18 8.88
CA SER A 168 -5.87 8.99 7.43
C SER A 168 -7.24 8.54 6.91
N TYR A 169 -7.92 7.67 7.65
CA TYR A 169 -9.29 7.24 7.33
C TYR A 169 -10.28 8.41 7.31
N GLN A 170 -10.26 9.27 8.33
CA GLN A 170 -11.07 10.50 8.38
C GLN A 170 -10.82 11.39 7.13
N GLU A 171 -9.56 11.73 6.87
CA GLU A 171 -9.19 12.66 5.78
C GLU A 171 -9.52 12.12 4.38
N LEU A 172 -9.27 10.82 4.16
CA LEU A 172 -9.54 10.17 2.87
C LEU A 172 -11.04 10.08 2.58
N ASN A 173 -11.85 9.73 3.57
CA ASN A 173 -13.31 9.64 3.41
C ASN A 173 -13.93 11.02 3.23
N GLU A 174 -13.57 12.02 4.04
CA GLU A 174 -14.06 13.40 3.87
C GLU A 174 -13.71 13.95 2.48
N THR A 175 -12.48 13.70 2.01
CA THR A 175 -12.06 14.04 0.65
C THR A 175 -12.88 13.30 -0.41
N GLY A 176 -13.23 12.04 -0.15
CA GLY A 176 -14.07 11.21 -1.01
C GLY A 176 -15.47 11.78 -1.20
N PHE A 177 -16.16 12.10 -0.10
CA PHE A 177 -17.47 12.76 -0.11
C PHE A 177 -17.41 14.10 -0.84
N ARG A 178 -16.43 14.95 -0.53
CA ARG A 178 -16.26 16.25 -1.20
C ARG A 178 -16.07 16.10 -2.70
N LYS A 179 -15.29 15.12 -3.15
CA LYS A 179 -15.01 14.91 -4.58
C LYS A 179 -16.18 14.30 -5.33
N ILE A 180 -16.93 13.37 -4.73
CA ILE A 180 -18.08 12.75 -5.38
C ILE A 180 -19.24 13.75 -5.49
N LEU A 181 -19.48 14.56 -4.45
CA LEU A 181 -20.48 15.63 -4.46
C LEU A 181 -20.15 16.72 -5.49
N LYS A 182 -18.88 17.19 -5.55
CA LYS A 182 -18.45 18.11 -6.61
C LYS A 182 -18.62 17.53 -8.02
N LYS A 183 -18.57 16.21 -8.17
CA LYS A 183 -18.84 15.54 -9.44
C LYS A 183 -20.33 15.47 -9.71
N PHE A 184 -21.15 15.20 -8.70
CA PHE A 184 -22.61 15.29 -8.79
C PHE A 184 -23.05 16.67 -9.27
N ASP A 185 -22.58 17.75 -8.65
CA ASP A 185 -22.95 19.12 -9.02
C ASP A 185 -22.70 19.42 -10.51
N LYS A 186 -21.60 18.88 -11.06
CA LYS A 186 -21.25 19.03 -12.49
C LYS A 186 -22.15 18.23 -13.42
N VAL A 187 -22.66 17.08 -12.97
CA VAL A 187 -23.50 16.18 -13.77
C VAL A 187 -24.96 16.59 -13.69
N ALA A 188 -25.44 16.91 -12.48
CA ALA A 188 -26.84 17.22 -12.20
C ALA A 188 -27.21 18.67 -12.54
N GLY A 189 -26.25 19.58 -12.66
CA GLY A 189 -26.52 20.99 -13.02
C GLY A 189 -27.14 21.82 -11.88
N TRP A 190 -27.22 21.28 -10.67
CA TRP A 190 -27.59 22.00 -9.45
C TRP A 190 -26.61 21.67 -8.31
N LYS A 191 -26.48 22.56 -7.32
CA LYS A 191 -25.42 22.48 -6.30
C LYS A 191 -25.91 21.78 -5.03
N ALA A 192 -25.69 20.48 -4.94
CA ALA A 192 -25.97 19.69 -3.74
C ALA A 192 -24.79 19.68 -2.77
N SER A 193 -23.56 19.82 -3.26
CA SER A 193 -22.35 19.68 -2.45
C SER A 193 -22.32 20.56 -1.19
N PRO A 194 -22.70 21.85 -1.22
CA PRO A 194 -22.64 22.69 -0.02
C PRO A 194 -23.63 22.26 1.07
N LEU A 195 -24.80 21.76 0.68
CA LEU A 195 -25.83 21.31 1.61
C LEU A 195 -25.44 19.97 2.23
N TYR A 196 -25.05 19.01 1.40
CA TYR A 196 -24.69 17.68 1.88
C TYR A 196 -23.39 17.70 2.70
N MET A 197 -22.41 18.55 2.36
CA MET A 197 -21.20 18.68 3.18
C MET A 197 -21.48 19.23 4.59
N LYS A 198 -22.60 19.95 4.81
CA LYS A 198 -23.02 20.31 6.18
C LYS A 198 -23.49 19.08 6.96
N VAL A 199 -24.19 18.16 6.30
CA VAL A 199 -24.59 16.87 6.89
C VAL A 199 -23.34 16.04 7.21
N VAL A 200 -22.39 15.92 6.28
CA VAL A 200 -21.11 15.24 6.55
C VAL A 200 -20.39 15.90 7.73
N GLY A 201 -20.38 17.24 7.79
CA GLY A 201 -19.76 17.99 8.87
C GLY A 201 -20.47 17.92 10.22
N SER A 202 -21.73 17.51 10.29
CA SER A 202 -22.45 17.32 11.56
C SER A 202 -22.09 16.01 12.25
N HIS A 203 -21.47 15.06 11.54
CA HIS A 203 -21.07 13.78 12.10
C HIS A 203 -19.86 13.95 13.03
N TYR A 204 -19.87 13.18 14.13
CA TYR A 204 -18.81 13.20 15.15
C TYR A 204 -17.42 12.95 14.54
N TRP A 205 -17.30 12.00 13.61
CA TRP A 205 -16.03 11.65 12.97
C TRP A 205 -15.37 12.79 12.17
N VAL A 206 -16.12 13.83 11.78
CA VAL A 206 -15.56 15.01 11.08
C VAL A 206 -15.29 16.15 12.05
N ASN A 207 -16.24 16.42 12.95
CA ASN A 207 -16.19 17.59 13.82
C ASN A 207 -15.33 17.37 15.09
N SER A 208 -15.13 16.11 15.50
CA SER A 208 -14.41 15.80 16.74
C SER A 208 -12.95 16.23 16.70
N LYS A 209 -12.52 16.87 17.80
CA LYS A 209 -11.11 17.18 18.08
C LYS A 209 -10.44 16.10 18.92
N ASP A 210 -11.17 15.08 19.36
CA ASP A 210 -10.69 14.06 20.29
C ASP A 210 -9.55 13.24 19.70
N LEU A 211 -9.65 12.85 18.43
CA LEU A 211 -8.57 12.13 17.75
C LEU A 211 -7.26 12.94 17.76
N ASN A 212 -7.33 14.23 17.41
CA ASN A 212 -6.15 15.09 17.39
C ASN A 212 -5.60 15.31 18.81
N ARG A 213 -6.50 15.41 19.81
CA ARG A 213 -6.13 15.52 21.23
C ARG A 213 -5.41 14.27 21.72
N MET A 214 -5.97 13.08 21.48
CA MET A 214 -5.34 11.80 21.85
C MET A 214 -3.98 11.60 21.18
N MET A 215 -3.84 11.99 19.90
CA MET A 215 -2.55 11.99 19.22
C MET A 215 -1.55 12.89 19.94
N HIS A 216 -1.95 14.11 20.31
CA HIS A 216 -1.07 15.06 20.98
C HIS A 216 -0.69 14.62 22.41
N GLU A 217 -1.64 14.09 23.17
CA GLU A 217 -1.41 13.50 24.50
C GLU A 217 -0.40 12.34 24.40
N THR A 218 -0.56 11.46 23.39
CA THR A 218 0.36 10.34 23.14
C THR A 218 1.76 10.81 22.74
N GLU A 219 1.87 11.83 21.89
CA GLU A 219 3.15 12.45 21.53
C GLU A 219 3.86 12.99 22.77
N THR A 220 3.14 13.74 23.59
CA THR A 220 3.66 14.38 24.80
C THR A 220 4.14 13.35 25.80
N LEU A 221 3.33 12.32 26.06
CA LEU A 221 3.67 11.20 26.94
C LEU A 221 4.93 10.49 26.45
N TYR A 222 5.03 10.16 25.16
CA TYR A 222 6.20 9.47 24.62
C TYR A 222 7.47 10.31 24.72
N ILE A 223 7.38 11.61 24.44
CA ILE A 223 8.52 12.52 24.47
C ILE A 223 9.06 12.66 25.89
N ASN A 224 8.17 12.81 26.87
CA ASN A 224 8.53 12.97 28.27
C ASN A 224 9.17 11.69 28.83
N GLU A 225 8.55 10.52 28.61
CA GLU A 225 8.99 9.25 29.20
C GLU A 225 10.18 8.58 28.48
N PHE A 226 10.29 8.76 27.15
CA PHE A 226 11.26 8.00 26.34
C PHE A 226 12.26 8.85 25.56
N ALA A 227 11.99 10.15 25.36
CA ALA A 227 12.86 11.04 24.58
C ALA A 227 13.56 12.12 25.41
N VAL A 228 13.35 12.15 26.74
CA VAL A 228 13.99 13.11 27.67
C VAL A 228 13.77 14.56 27.18
N GLY A 229 12.54 14.86 26.74
CA GLY A 229 12.16 16.18 26.22
C GLY A 229 12.60 16.49 24.78
N HIS A 230 13.42 15.66 24.13
CA HIS A 230 13.84 15.90 22.74
C HIS A 230 12.76 15.52 21.71
N ARG A 231 11.85 16.47 21.42
CA ARG A 231 10.72 16.30 20.48
C ARG A 231 11.12 15.69 19.13
N ARG A 232 12.16 16.20 18.46
CA ARG A 232 12.59 15.70 17.13
C ARG A 232 12.96 14.21 17.16
N ARG A 233 13.61 13.74 18.24
CA ARG A 233 14.03 12.35 18.41
C ARG A 233 12.84 11.44 18.74
N GLY A 234 11.90 11.93 19.55
CA GLY A 234 10.65 11.24 19.87
C GLY A 234 9.76 11.07 18.62
N MET A 235 9.53 12.16 17.88
CA MET A 235 8.71 12.16 16.67
C MET A 235 9.27 11.24 15.58
N ARG A 236 10.60 11.19 15.41
CA ARG A 236 11.24 10.26 14.45
C ARG A 236 11.03 8.79 14.81
N LYS A 237 10.82 8.47 16.09
CA LYS A 237 10.55 7.09 16.56
C LYS A 237 9.06 6.74 16.54
N LEU A 238 8.18 7.72 16.78
CA LEU A 238 6.73 7.55 16.73
C LEU A 238 6.19 7.45 15.30
N ARG A 239 6.70 8.31 14.39
CA ARG A 239 6.34 8.27 12.98
C ARG A 239 7.18 7.18 12.33
N ALA A 240 6.54 6.07 11.95
CA ALA A 240 7.20 5.02 11.19
C ALA A 240 7.88 5.63 9.96
N PRO A 241 9.15 5.29 9.65
CA PRO A 241 9.77 5.75 8.41
C PRO A 241 8.95 5.23 7.23
N GLU A 242 8.54 6.13 6.33
CA GLU A 242 8.00 5.71 5.04
C GLU A 242 9.05 4.83 4.36
N PRO A 243 8.68 3.66 3.79
CA PRO A 243 9.65 2.87 3.05
C PRO A 243 10.14 3.74 1.89
N ASN A 244 11.41 4.18 1.98
CA ASN A 244 12.08 4.93 0.92
C ASN A 244 11.98 4.10 -0.36
N LYS A 245 11.09 4.51 -1.27
CA LYS A 245 11.04 4.00 -2.64
C LYS A 245 12.20 4.60 -3.42
N ASN A 246 13.41 4.14 -3.11
CA ASN A 246 14.56 4.43 -3.95
C ASN A 246 14.55 3.39 -5.08
N TYR A 247 13.96 3.78 -6.20
CA TYR A 247 14.01 3.04 -7.46
C TYR A 247 15.36 3.20 -8.11
N ASN A 248 16.28 2.24 -7.92
CA ASN A 248 17.41 2.05 -8.82
C ASN A 248 17.32 0.64 -9.42
N SER A 249 16.51 0.52 -10.47
CA SER A 249 16.49 -0.66 -11.34
C SER A 249 17.64 -0.55 -12.34
N THR A 250 18.89 -0.71 -11.88
CA THR A 250 20.06 -0.59 -12.76
C THR A 250 21.12 -1.68 -12.59
N THR A 251 20.89 -2.70 -11.75
CA THR A 251 21.92 -3.72 -11.50
C THR A 251 21.80 -4.97 -12.40
N LEU A 252 20.67 -5.16 -13.09
CA LEU A 252 20.43 -6.38 -13.90
C LEU A 252 20.81 -6.24 -15.38
N ARG A 253 21.18 -5.04 -15.86
CA ARG A 253 21.46 -4.80 -17.29
C ARG A 253 22.92 -4.94 -17.69
N VAL A 254 23.86 -4.95 -16.74
CA VAL A 254 25.30 -5.05 -17.06
C VAL A 254 25.76 -6.52 -17.14
N GLY A 255 25.11 -7.44 -16.42
CA GLY A 255 25.50 -8.86 -16.38
C GLY A 255 25.14 -9.68 -17.62
N ILE A 256 24.10 -9.32 -18.38
CA ILE A 256 23.65 -10.09 -19.56
C ILE A 256 24.47 -9.74 -20.82
N LEU A 257 25.16 -8.59 -20.84
CA LEU A 257 25.85 -8.09 -22.05
C LEU A 257 27.28 -8.61 -22.22
N LEU A 258 27.87 -9.31 -21.24
CA LEU A 258 29.26 -9.76 -21.30
C LEU A 258 29.44 -11.27 -21.57
N ALA A 259 28.35 -12.01 -21.81
CA ALA A 259 28.40 -13.47 -21.91
C ALA A 259 28.52 -14.03 -23.35
N MET A 260 28.70 -13.21 -24.38
CA MET A 260 28.79 -13.71 -25.77
C MET A 260 29.91 -12.99 -26.54
N ASP A 261 31.15 -13.45 -26.37
CA ASP A 261 32.18 -13.28 -27.40
C ASP A 261 32.66 -14.66 -27.86
N PRO A 262 32.35 -15.09 -29.10
CA PRO A 262 32.72 -16.42 -29.61
C PRO A 262 34.22 -16.65 -29.84
N GLN A 263 35.10 -15.65 -29.63
CA GLN A 263 36.50 -15.73 -30.05
C GLN A 263 37.48 -16.35 -29.02
N THR A 264 37.06 -16.64 -27.79
CA THR A 264 37.98 -17.08 -26.71
C THR A 264 38.25 -18.59 -26.64
N VAL A 265 37.59 -19.41 -27.49
CA VAL A 265 37.64 -20.89 -27.38
C VAL A 265 38.96 -21.50 -27.87
N ILE A 266 39.83 -20.76 -28.57
CA ILE A 266 40.93 -21.36 -29.35
C ILE A 266 42.32 -21.31 -28.64
N GLN A 267 42.49 -20.63 -27.49
CA GLN A 267 43.84 -20.33 -26.97
C GLN A 267 44.23 -20.90 -25.58
N LEU A 268 43.43 -21.78 -24.95
CA LEU A 268 43.71 -22.24 -23.58
C LEU A 268 43.87 -23.78 -23.45
N PRO A 269 45.08 -24.30 -23.14
CA PRO A 269 45.34 -25.73 -23.04
C PRO A 269 44.65 -26.44 -21.84
N ASN A 270 44.07 -25.70 -20.90
CA ASN A 270 43.36 -26.23 -19.71
C ASN A 270 41.91 -25.72 -19.57
N LEU A 271 41.27 -25.35 -20.68
CA LEU A 271 39.92 -24.74 -20.71
C LEU A 271 38.87 -25.57 -19.94
N TYR A 272 38.91 -26.90 -20.05
CA TYR A 272 37.92 -27.78 -19.43
C TYR A 272 37.94 -27.71 -17.90
N ILE A 273 39.13 -27.79 -17.29
CA ILE A 273 39.30 -27.77 -15.83
C ILE A 273 38.95 -26.39 -15.27
N ASN A 274 39.46 -25.31 -15.89
CA ASN A 274 39.15 -23.95 -15.45
C ASN A 274 37.66 -23.63 -15.58
N THR A 275 37.01 -24.07 -16.66
CA THR A 275 35.56 -23.85 -16.85
C THR A 275 34.72 -24.60 -15.80
N GLN A 276 35.13 -25.83 -15.42
CA GLN A 276 34.47 -26.57 -14.33
C GLN A 276 34.63 -25.87 -12.98
N ILE A 277 35.81 -25.34 -12.69
CA ILE A 277 36.05 -24.59 -11.46
C ILE A 277 35.21 -23.30 -11.44
N TYR A 278 35.17 -22.52 -12.52
CA TYR A 278 34.29 -21.35 -12.60
C TYR A 278 32.80 -21.71 -12.50
N ALA A 279 32.36 -22.82 -13.08
CA ALA A 279 30.99 -23.30 -12.95
C ALA A 279 30.62 -23.60 -11.48
N SER A 280 31.56 -24.11 -10.69
CA SER A 280 31.36 -24.36 -9.26
C SER A 280 31.10 -23.09 -8.45
N PHE A 281 31.73 -21.97 -8.82
CA PHE A 281 31.49 -20.65 -8.19
C PHE A 281 30.23 -19.97 -8.72
N LEU A 282 29.88 -20.20 -9.98
CA LEU A 282 28.76 -19.53 -10.64
C LEU A 282 27.40 -20.15 -10.26
N LEU A 283 27.35 -21.46 -9.99
CA LEU A 283 26.11 -22.18 -9.67
C LEU A 283 25.40 -21.65 -8.40
N PRO A 284 26.08 -21.46 -7.24
CA PRO A 284 25.44 -20.86 -6.07
C PRO A 284 24.96 -19.42 -6.31
N ILE A 285 25.71 -18.64 -7.09
CA ILE A 285 25.35 -17.26 -7.44
C ILE A 285 24.07 -17.24 -8.28
N LEU A 286 23.97 -18.11 -9.29
CA LEU A 286 22.78 -18.26 -10.12
C LEU A 286 21.57 -18.72 -9.31
N PHE A 287 21.75 -19.66 -8.37
CA PHE A 287 20.67 -20.09 -7.48
C PHE A 287 20.12 -18.92 -6.66
N CYS A 288 21.00 -18.08 -6.11
CA CYS A 288 20.59 -16.91 -5.33
C CYS A 288 19.88 -15.85 -6.19
N LEU A 289 20.30 -15.68 -7.45
CA LEU A 289 19.59 -14.83 -8.41
C LEU A 289 18.21 -15.39 -8.77
N GLY A 290 18.09 -16.70 -8.99
CA GLY A 290 16.80 -17.37 -9.20
C GLY A 290 15.87 -17.21 -8.00
N PHE A 291 16.39 -17.36 -6.78
CA PHE A 291 15.63 -17.11 -5.56
C PHE A 291 15.19 -15.64 -5.46
N SER A 292 16.05 -14.69 -5.85
CA SER A 292 15.69 -13.27 -5.92
C SER A 292 14.53 -13.01 -6.88
N ILE A 293 14.49 -13.69 -8.03
CA ILE A 293 13.38 -13.63 -8.98
C ILE A 293 12.09 -14.17 -8.35
N ASN A 294 12.17 -15.30 -7.63
CA ASN A 294 11.01 -15.84 -6.90
C ASN A 294 10.46 -14.85 -5.87
N LEU A 295 11.32 -14.15 -5.13
CA LEU A 295 10.91 -13.08 -4.21
C LEU A 295 10.17 -11.94 -4.92
N ILE A 296 10.63 -11.54 -6.12
CA ILE A 296 9.97 -10.53 -6.96
C ILE A 296 8.59 -11.01 -7.40
N VAL A 297 8.48 -12.26 -7.86
CA VAL A 297 7.21 -12.87 -8.28
C VAL A 297 6.23 -12.92 -7.11
N TRP A 298 6.65 -13.41 -5.95
CA TRP A 298 5.80 -13.42 -4.75
C TRP A 298 5.37 -12.03 -4.32
N HIS A 299 6.26 -11.03 -4.41
CA HIS A 299 5.89 -9.64 -4.16
C HIS A 299 4.82 -9.13 -5.14
N ARG A 300 4.94 -9.48 -6.43
CA ARG A 300 3.97 -9.10 -7.47
C ARG A 300 2.60 -9.72 -7.23
N PHE A 301 2.56 -10.98 -6.80
CA PHE A 301 1.34 -11.72 -6.46
C PHE A 301 0.84 -11.48 -5.02
N ARG A 302 1.45 -10.55 -4.27
CA ARG A 302 1.07 -10.19 -2.89
C ARG A 302 1.17 -11.34 -1.89
N ILE A 303 2.04 -12.32 -2.14
CA ILE A 303 2.35 -13.40 -1.22
C ILE A 303 3.37 -12.88 -0.20
N ASN A 304 3.07 -13.02 1.10
CA ASN A 304 3.92 -12.51 2.17
C ASN A 304 5.13 -13.45 2.41
N TYR A 305 6.15 -13.36 1.57
CA TYR A 305 7.38 -14.16 1.70
C TYR A 305 8.10 -13.93 3.04
N LYS A 306 7.93 -12.77 3.68
CA LYS A 306 8.52 -12.49 5.01
C LYS A 306 7.91 -13.40 6.08
N LEU A 307 6.63 -13.73 5.95
CA LEU A 307 5.95 -14.68 6.83
C LEU A 307 6.37 -16.12 6.53
N ILE A 308 6.44 -16.50 5.24
CA ILE A 308 6.79 -17.86 4.81
C ILE A 308 8.17 -18.28 5.32
N PHE A 309 9.15 -17.37 5.27
CA PHE A 309 10.52 -17.63 5.72
C PHE A 309 10.80 -17.14 7.15
N GLU A 310 9.76 -16.78 7.92
CA GLU A 310 9.88 -16.26 9.30
C GLU A 310 10.94 -15.16 9.45
N LEU A 311 11.06 -14.28 8.44
CA LEU A 311 12.05 -13.20 8.45
C LEU A 311 11.63 -12.15 9.47
N ASN A 312 12.52 -11.88 10.44
CA ASN A 312 12.33 -10.89 11.49
C ASN A 312 11.82 -9.56 10.94
N SER A 313 10.60 -9.14 11.31
CA SER A 313 9.96 -7.91 10.78
C SER A 313 10.70 -6.60 11.10
N ARG A 314 11.74 -6.66 11.94
CA ARG A 314 12.62 -5.53 12.29
C ARG A 314 13.81 -5.38 11.33
N ASP A 315 14.31 -6.49 10.77
CA ASP A 315 15.32 -6.52 9.73
C ASP A 315 14.59 -6.70 8.40
N ASN A 316 14.06 -5.60 7.87
CA ASN A 316 13.29 -5.59 6.63
C ASN A 316 14.22 -5.83 5.43
N LEU A 317 14.64 -7.08 5.22
CA LEU A 317 15.36 -7.45 4.02
C LEU A 317 14.37 -7.44 2.85
N ASP A 318 14.42 -6.37 2.06
CA ASP A 318 13.61 -6.24 0.86
C ASP A 318 14.21 -7.08 -0.28
N TYR A 319 13.35 -7.61 -1.16
CA TYR A 319 13.78 -8.42 -2.31
C TYR A 319 14.84 -7.71 -3.19
N HIS A 320 14.85 -6.37 -3.22
CA HIS A 320 15.87 -5.57 -3.88
C HIS A 320 17.24 -5.67 -3.21
N GLN A 321 17.28 -5.53 -1.88
CA GLN A 321 18.51 -5.62 -1.09
C GLN A 321 19.08 -7.05 -1.14
N PHE A 322 18.20 -8.04 -1.19
CA PHE A 322 18.60 -9.43 -1.39
C PHE A 322 19.23 -9.66 -2.77
N ALA A 323 18.65 -9.10 -3.83
CA ALA A 323 19.14 -9.27 -5.21
C ALA A 323 20.47 -8.55 -5.50
N GLU A 324 20.82 -7.53 -4.71
CA GLU A 324 22.01 -6.71 -4.92
C GLU A 324 23.31 -7.50 -4.76
N LEU A 325 23.41 -8.31 -3.70
CA LEU A 325 24.61 -9.07 -3.40
C LEU A 325 24.92 -10.16 -4.44
N PRO A 326 23.99 -11.07 -4.82
CA PRO A 326 24.21 -12.03 -5.90
C PRO A 326 24.56 -11.35 -7.24
N SER A 327 24.01 -10.16 -7.50
CA SER A 327 24.29 -9.41 -8.74
C SER A 327 25.72 -8.87 -8.79
N ILE A 328 26.24 -8.38 -7.66
CA ILE A 328 27.63 -7.88 -7.54
C ILE A 328 28.63 -9.05 -7.59
N LEU A 329 28.31 -10.16 -6.90
CA LEU A 329 29.14 -11.37 -6.97
C LEU A 329 29.21 -11.92 -8.41
N LEU A 330 28.09 -11.91 -9.14
CA LEU A 330 28.07 -12.27 -10.56
C LEU A 330 28.97 -11.35 -11.39
N LEU A 331 28.88 -10.03 -11.19
CA LEU A 331 29.68 -9.05 -11.93
C LEU A 331 31.18 -9.29 -11.73
N ILE A 332 31.62 -9.50 -10.48
CA ILE A 332 33.04 -9.78 -10.14
C ILE A 332 33.49 -11.08 -10.80
N SER A 333 32.68 -12.14 -10.73
CA SER A 333 32.97 -13.42 -11.39
C SER A 333 33.10 -13.26 -12.91
N CYS A 334 32.22 -12.49 -13.55
CA CYS A 334 32.30 -12.22 -14.99
C CYS A 334 33.55 -11.41 -15.36
N CYS A 335 33.91 -10.39 -14.59
CA CYS A 335 35.12 -9.59 -14.86
C CYS A 335 36.40 -10.41 -14.75
N ILE A 336 36.54 -11.23 -13.70
CA ILE A 336 37.72 -12.06 -13.48
C ILE A 336 37.83 -13.15 -14.56
N MET A 337 36.71 -13.79 -14.90
CA MET A 337 36.65 -14.78 -15.97
C MET A 337 36.98 -14.17 -17.34
N TYR A 338 36.54 -12.94 -17.61
CA TYR A 338 36.88 -12.22 -18.84
C TYR A 338 38.39 -11.91 -18.91
N ILE A 339 39.00 -11.46 -17.82
CA ILE A 339 40.44 -11.16 -17.78
C ILE A 339 41.28 -12.45 -17.99
N ASP A 340 40.87 -13.57 -17.38
CA ASP A 340 41.52 -14.87 -17.56
C ASP A 340 41.40 -15.37 -19.01
N PHE A 341 40.20 -15.35 -19.59
CA PHE A 341 39.97 -15.84 -20.96
C PHE A 341 40.50 -14.92 -22.06
N SER A 342 40.60 -13.62 -21.81
CA SER A 342 41.24 -12.67 -22.74
C SER A 342 42.76 -12.67 -22.66
N GLN A 343 43.35 -13.42 -21.71
CA GLN A 343 44.80 -13.47 -21.45
C GLN A 343 45.43 -12.09 -21.28
N LEU A 344 44.67 -11.09 -20.81
CA LEU A 344 45.09 -9.68 -20.79
C LEU A 344 46.37 -9.42 -19.98
N THR A 345 46.66 -10.31 -19.01
CA THR A 345 47.80 -10.19 -18.09
C THR A 345 48.89 -11.23 -18.34
N ALA A 346 48.82 -11.99 -19.44
CA ALA A 346 49.86 -12.95 -19.78
C ALA A 346 51.15 -12.19 -20.20
N PRO A 347 52.35 -12.57 -19.74
CA PRO A 347 52.72 -13.77 -18.96
C PRO A 347 52.81 -13.55 -17.44
N ALA A 348 52.45 -12.37 -16.92
CA ALA A 348 52.70 -12.00 -15.52
C ALA A 348 51.91 -12.83 -14.49
N ILE A 349 50.72 -13.32 -14.86
CA ILE A 349 49.86 -14.16 -14.00
C ILE A 349 49.41 -15.40 -14.78
N PRO A 350 49.80 -16.61 -14.35
CA PRO A 350 49.28 -17.86 -14.90
C PRO A 350 47.75 -18.01 -14.75
N SER A 351 47.08 -18.60 -15.74
CA SER A 351 45.63 -18.86 -15.73
C SER A 351 45.13 -19.75 -14.58
N GLU A 352 46.01 -20.50 -13.92
CA GLU A 352 45.67 -21.34 -12.77
C GLU A 352 45.43 -20.54 -11.49
N LEU A 353 45.97 -19.31 -11.39
CA LEU A 353 45.81 -18.46 -10.21
C LEU A 353 44.49 -17.68 -10.20
N TYR A 354 43.84 -17.50 -11.35
CA TYR A 354 42.61 -16.71 -11.45
C TYR A 354 41.43 -17.28 -10.65
N PRO A 355 41.16 -18.59 -10.67
CA PRO A 355 40.15 -19.19 -9.79
C PRO A 355 40.45 -19.01 -8.30
N LEU A 356 41.73 -19.03 -7.91
CA LEU A 356 42.16 -18.78 -6.53
C LEU A 356 41.92 -17.31 -6.14
N ILE A 357 42.27 -16.37 -7.02
CA ILE A 357 42.01 -14.93 -6.83
C ILE A 357 40.51 -14.68 -6.67
N LEU A 358 39.68 -15.29 -7.52
CA LEU A 358 38.22 -15.23 -7.42
C LEU A 358 37.74 -15.74 -6.06
N PHE A 359 38.21 -16.91 -5.62
CA PHE A 359 37.86 -17.48 -4.33
C PHE A 359 38.19 -16.53 -3.16
N ILE A 360 39.40 -15.97 -3.14
CA ILE A 360 39.84 -15.05 -2.08
C ILE A 360 38.96 -13.80 -2.04
N ILE A 361 38.62 -13.21 -3.21
CA ILE A 361 37.76 -12.03 -3.29
C ILE A 361 36.34 -12.35 -2.81
N LEU A 362 35.75 -13.46 -3.25
CA LEU A 362 34.42 -13.89 -2.82
C LEU A 362 34.36 -14.16 -1.31
N ALA A 363 35.38 -14.84 -0.76
CA ALA A 363 35.50 -15.11 0.67
C ALA A 363 35.67 -13.82 1.48
N ALA A 364 36.49 -12.87 1.01
CA ALA A 364 36.67 -11.58 1.65
C ALA A 364 35.36 -10.78 1.71
N ILE A 365 34.55 -10.77 0.63
CA ILE A 365 33.26 -10.09 0.61
C ILE A 365 32.26 -10.77 1.57
N MET A 366 32.22 -12.10 1.62
CA MET A 366 31.30 -12.84 2.48
C MET A 366 31.66 -12.74 3.98
N LEU A 367 32.95 -12.74 4.31
CA LEU A 367 33.44 -12.71 5.70
C LEU A 367 33.63 -11.29 6.26
N CYS A 368 33.51 -10.25 5.43
CA CYS A 368 33.73 -8.88 5.86
C CYS A 368 32.73 -8.44 6.96
N PRO A 369 33.18 -8.02 8.15
CA PRO A 369 32.30 -7.69 9.28
C PRO A 369 31.62 -6.31 9.14
N PHE A 370 32.06 -5.47 8.20
CA PHE A 370 31.52 -4.14 7.97
C PHE A 370 30.18 -4.20 7.22
N ASN A 371 29.32 -3.19 7.39
CA ASN A 371 28.02 -3.12 6.69
C ASN A 371 28.14 -2.66 5.22
N ILE A 372 29.16 -3.17 4.52
CA ILE A 372 29.34 -3.01 3.08
C ILE A 372 28.58 -4.20 2.44
N PHE A 373 27.69 -3.94 1.48
CA PHE A 373 26.84 -4.97 0.84
C PHE A 373 25.91 -5.75 1.78
N TYR A 374 25.19 -5.06 2.68
CA TYR A 374 24.13 -5.59 3.56
C TYR A 374 24.51 -6.86 4.35
N LEU A 375 24.96 -6.65 5.59
CA LEU A 375 25.37 -7.73 6.50
C LEU A 375 24.31 -8.82 6.72
N SER A 376 23.03 -8.45 6.79
CA SER A 376 21.92 -9.40 7.01
C SER A 376 21.72 -10.35 5.82
N ALA A 377 21.92 -9.87 4.57
CA ALA A 377 21.83 -10.71 3.37
C ALA A 377 22.97 -11.75 3.32
N ARG A 378 24.18 -11.35 3.70
CA ARG A 378 25.35 -12.24 3.75
C ARG A 378 25.23 -13.31 4.82
N ARG A 379 24.77 -12.92 6.01
CA ARG A 379 24.51 -13.88 7.10
C ARG A 379 23.47 -14.90 6.71
N TRP A 380 22.37 -14.46 6.10
CA TRP A 380 21.35 -15.37 5.60
C TRP A 380 21.93 -16.31 4.55
N LEU A 381 22.65 -15.80 3.54
CA LEU A 381 23.25 -16.66 2.52
C LEU A 381 24.29 -17.63 3.08
N GLY A 382 25.13 -17.21 4.02
CA GLY A 382 26.09 -18.09 4.69
C GLY A 382 25.38 -19.21 5.44
N ILE A 383 24.34 -18.89 6.19
CA ILE A 383 23.53 -19.89 6.91
C ILE A 383 22.84 -20.82 5.92
N THR A 384 22.20 -20.29 4.86
CA THR A 384 21.50 -21.07 3.84
C THR A 384 22.46 -21.98 3.06
N LEU A 385 23.65 -21.51 2.69
CA LEU A 385 24.65 -22.36 2.02
C LEU A 385 25.14 -23.49 2.93
N VAL A 386 25.40 -23.20 4.21
CA VAL A 386 25.82 -24.22 5.20
C VAL A 386 24.70 -25.21 5.53
N THR A 387 23.44 -24.77 5.52
CA THR A 387 22.28 -25.66 5.76
C THR A 387 21.84 -26.43 4.52
N CYS A 388 22.07 -25.91 3.32
CA CYS A 388 21.79 -26.59 2.05
C CYS A 388 22.94 -27.50 1.58
N THR A 389 24.16 -27.35 2.09
CA THR A 389 25.16 -28.42 1.94
C THR A 389 24.67 -29.64 2.72
N PRO A 390 24.50 -30.81 2.08
CA PRO A 390 24.22 -32.03 2.81
C PRO A 390 25.49 -32.40 3.57
N ILE A 391 25.68 -31.82 4.76
CA ILE A 391 26.52 -32.44 5.76
C ILE A 391 25.77 -33.72 6.12
N PRO A 392 26.28 -34.91 5.77
CA PRO A 392 25.60 -36.14 6.11
C PRO A 392 25.43 -36.16 7.63
N GLN A 393 24.19 -36.35 8.08
CA GLN A 393 23.80 -36.56 9.47
C GLN A 393 24.38 -37.89 10.00
N ILE A 394 25.70 -38.05 10.00
CA ILE A 394 26.39 -39.27 10.43
C ILE A 394 27.03 -39.11 11.83
N LEU A 395 27.08 -37.91 12.42
CA LEU A 395 27.63 -37.71 13.77
C LEU A 395 26.59 -37.53 14.88
N LYS A 396 25.38 -38.05 14.68
CA LYS A 396 24.40 -38.27 15.76
C LYS A 396 23.88 -39.70 15.69
N ILE A 397 24.75 -40.67 15.93
CA ILE A 397 24.53 -41.98 16.57
C ILE A 397 25.92 -42.65 16.56
N SER A 398 26.66 -42.49 17.65
CA SER A 398 27.63 -43.42 18.24
C SER A 398 28.21 -42.74 19.48
#